data_AF-A0A2M8T4X4-F1
#
_entry.id   AF-A0A2M8T4X4-F1
#
_cell.length_a   1.000
_cell.length_b   1.000
_cell.length_c   1.000
_cell.angle_alpha   90.00
_cell.angle_beta   90.00
_cell.angle_gamma   90.00
#
_symmetry.space_group_name_H-M   'P 1'
#
loop_
_entity.id
_entity.type
_entity.pdbx_description
1 polymer ?
#
loop_
_entity_poly.entity_id
_entity_poly.type
_entity_poly.pdbx_seq_one_letter_code
_entity_poly.pdbx_strand_id
1 'polypeptide(L)' 'MERGTGIVRKYSREISRIENKLAQLEKGNIYELTGAKMDGSLPTNISKLRDEFHELLVKIETNSISDGERLREGMKKAHD' A
#
# COMPACT_ATOMS: atom_id res chain seq x y z
N MET A 1 -2.44 2.49 18.29
CA MET A 1 -3.22 2.93 17.11
C MET A 1 -4.68 2.62 17.40
N GLU A 2 -5.56 3.60 17.30
CA GLU A 2 -7.01 3.36 17.36
C GLU A 2 -7.38 2.27 16.37
N ARG A 3 -8.13 1.25 16.81
CA ARG A 3 -8.63 0.20 15.93
C ARG A 3 -9.73 0.80 15.07
N GLY A 4 -9.35 1.44 13.97
CA GLY A 4 -10.27 2.13 13.08
C GLY A 4 -11.41 1.21 12.62
N THR A 5 -12.63 1.72 12.71
CA THR A 5 -13.84 1.02 12.31
C THR A 5 -13.92 0.85 10.79
N GLY A 6 -14.61 -0.19 10.32
CA GLY A 6 -15.07 -0.41 8.95
C GLY A 6 -13.99 -0.26 7.86
N ILE A 7 -13.84 0.95 7.33
CA ILE A 7 -12.97 1.31 6.19
C ILE A 7 -11.50 1.08 6.50
N VAL A 8 -11.02 1.57 7.66
CA VAL A 8 -9.60 1.43 8.04
C VAL A 8 -9.22 -0.05 8.17
N ARG A 9 -10.12 -0.88 8.71
CA ARG A 9 -9.93 -2.33 8.80
C ARG A 9 -10.03 -3.01 7.44
N LYS A 10 -10.97 -2.61 6.58
CA LYS A 10 -11.18 -3.20 5.25
C LYS A 10 -9.93 -3.01 4.39
N TYR A 11 -9.42 -1.79 4.31
CA TYR A 11 -8.28 -1.43 3.46
C TYR A 11 -6.95 -1.39 4.22
N SER A 12 -6.83 -2.15 5.32
CA SER A 12 -5.64 -2.09 6.17
C SER A 12 -4.37 -2.48 5.43
N ARG A 13 -4.46 -3.34 4.39
CA ARG A 13 -3.31 -3.78 3.60
C ARG A 13 -2.79 -2.68 2.68
N GLU A 14 -3.70 -1.96 2.05
CA GLU A 14 -3.41 -0.78 1.25
C GLU A 14 -2.80 0.33 2.10
N ILE A 15 -3.40 0.62 3.26
CA ILE A 15 -2.91 1.62 4.22
C ILE A 15 -1.49 1.25 4.69
N SER A 16 -1.28 0.00 5.13
CA SER A 16 0.06 -0.42 5.57
C SER A 16 1.11 -0.36 4.46
N ARG A 17 0.74 -0.53 3.19
CA ARG A 17 1.68 -0.40 2.06
C ARG A 17 2.15 1.05 1.91
N ILE A 18 1.21 1.98 1.95
CA ILE A 18 1.44 3.42 1.90
C ILE A 18 2.31 3.86 3.09
N GLU A 19 1.95 3.45 4.31
CA GLU A 19 2.72 3.76 5.53
C GLU A 19 4.15 3.22 5.45
N ASN A 20 4.33 1.99 4.96
CA ASN A 20 5.66 1.42 4.76
C ASN A 20 6.46 2.26 3.75
N LYS A 21 5.86 2.67 2.63
CA LYS A 21 6.54 3.50 1.64
C LYS A 21 6.96 4.86 2.22
N LEU A 22 6.10 5.51 2.99
CA LEU A 22 6.41 6.75 3.70
C LEU A 22 7.57 6.55 4.69
N ALA A 23 7.53 5.51 5.51
CA ALA A 23 8.59 5.22 6.48
C ALA A 23 9.95 4.92 5.82
N GLN A 24 9.97 4.36 4.61
CA GLN A 24 11.20 4.18 3.83
C GLN A 24 11.75 5.54 3.35
N LEU A 25 10.88 6.43 2.85
CA LEU A 25 11.26 7.77 2.43
C LEU A 25 11.78 8.63 3.59
N GLU A 26 11.13 8.58 4.75
CA GLU A 26 11.56 9.28 5.97
C GLU A 26 12.96 8.85 6.45
N LYS A 27 13.32 7.58 6.21
CA LYS A 27 14.65 7.03 6.53
C LYS A 27 15.71 7.36 5.48
N GLY A 28 15.33 8.00 4.39
CA GLY A 28 16.23 8.28 3.28
C GLY A 28 16.54 7.04 2.43
N ASN A 29 15.70 6.00 2.47
CA ASN A 29 15.88 4.80 1.65
C ASN A 29 15.44 5.06 0.20
N ILE A 30 16.26 5.83 -0.50
CA ILE A 30 16.14 6.15 -1.92
C ILE A 30 17.48 5.91 -2.61
N TYR A 31 17.45 5.52 -3.88
CA TYR A 31 18.63 5.20 -4.67
C TYR A 31 19.69 6.30 -4.63
N GLU A 32 19.27 7.57 -4.65
CA GLU A 32 20.15 8.74 -4.63
C GLU A 32 20.97 8.86 -3.34
N LEU A 33 20.48 8.29 -2.22
CA LEU A 33 21.17 8.33 -0.92
C LEU A 33 21.87 7.01 -0.59
N THR A 34 21.28 5.87 -0.96
CA THR A 34 21.79 4.55 -0.59
C THR A 34 22.67 3.91 -1.66
N GLY A 35 22.56 4.35 -2.92
CA GLY A 35 23.17 3.69 -4.08
C GLY A 35 22.53 2.35 -4.44
N ALA A 36 21.56 1.86 -3.66
CA ALA A 36 20.90 0.59 -3.87
C ALA A 36 19.73 0.75 -4.86
N LYS A 37 19.87 0.18 -6.07
CA LYS A 37 18.84 0.28 -7.12
C LYS A 37 17.46 -0.23 -6.69
N MET A 38 17.43 -1.17 -5.73
CA MET A 38 16.19 -1.73 -5.19
C MET A 38 15.33 -0.73 -4.42
N ASP A 39 15.94 0.33 -3.88
CA ASP A 39 15.22 1.36 -3.13
C ASP A 39 14.41 2.27 -4.07
N GLY A 40 14.78 2.32 -5.35
CA GLY A 40 14.17 3.18 -6.36
C GLY A 40 14.54 4.65 -6.20
N SER A 41 14.43 5.41 -7.29
CA SER A 41 14.67 6.86 -7.25
C SER A 41 13.57 7.59 -6.47
N LEU A 42 13.88 8.76 -5.91
CA LEU A 42 12.89 9.60 -5.23
C LEU A 42 11.67 9.88 -6.14
N PRO A 43 11.81 10.33 -7.41
CA PRO A 43 10.67 10.55 -8.28
C PRO A 43 9.81 9.29 -8.49
N THR A 44 10.44 8.12 -8.65
CA THR A 44 9.72 6.85 -8.81
C THR A 44 8.95 6.48 -7.56
N ASN A 45 9.55 6.64 -6.36
CA ASN A 45 8.85 6.34 -5.11
C ASN A 45 7.68 7.30 -4.85
N ILE A 46 7.84 8.59 -5.14
CA ILE A 46 6.77 9.58 -5.02
C ILE A 46 5.63 9.29 -6.01
N SER A 47 5.94 8.92 -7.26
CA SER A 47 4.91 8.54 -8.22
C SER A 47 4.12 7.32 -7.73
N LYS A 48 4.80 6.26 -7.29
CA LYS A 48 4.15 5.05 -6.78
C LYS A 48 3.27 5.35 -5.57
N LEU A 49 3.76 6.19 -4.65
CA LEU A 49 3.00 6.59 -3.47
C LEU A 49 1.71 7.32 -3.87
N ARG A 50 1.78 8.27 -4.82
CA ARG A 50 0.61 8.97 -5.37
C ARG A 50 -0.39 7.99 -5.99
N ASP A 51 0.09 7.02 -6.76
CA ASP A 51 -0.76 6.04 -7.44
C ASP A 51 -1.45 5.12 -6.41
N GLU A 52 -0.73 4.64 -5.39
CA GLU A 52 -1.28 3.84 -4.28
C GLU A 52 -2.34 4.61 -3.47
N PHE A 53 -2.09 5.90 -3.20
CA PHE A 53 -3.08 6.77 -2.56
C PHE A 53 -4.34 6.94 -3.41
N HIS A 54 -4.18 7.20 -4.71
CA HIS A 54 -5.31 7.37 -5.62
C HIS A 54 -6.12 6.08 -5.75
N GLU A 55 -5.46 4.93 -5.87
CA GLU A 55 -6.11 3.62 -5.91
C GLU A 55 -6.94 3.37 -4.64
N LEU A 56 -6.39 3.69 -3.47
CA LEU A 56 -7.11 3.56 -2.21
C LEU A 56 -8.36 4.46 -2.17
N LEU A 57 -8.25 5.72 -2.61
CA LEU A 57 -9.39 6.64 -2.65
C LEU A 57 -10.51 6.11 -3.57
N VAL A 58 -10.15 5.65 -4.77
CA VAL A 58 -11.10 5.05 -5.71
C VAL A 58 -11.75 3.80 -5.12
N LYS A 59 -10.97 2.92 -4.45
CA LYS A 59 -11.52 1.73 -3.79
C LYS A 59 -12.52 2.10 -2.68
N ILE A 60 -12.22 3.13 -1.88
CA ILE A 60 -13.12 3.63 -0.83
C ILE A 60 -14.39 4.20 -1.43
N GLU A 61 -14.28 5.10 -2.42
CA GLU A 61 -15.41 5.75 -3.09
C GLU A 61 -16.37 4.73 -3.72
N THR A 62 -15.81 3.70 -4.37
CA THR A 62 -16.60 2.67 -5.05
C THR A 62 -16.98 1.50 -4.15
N ASN A 63 -16.57 1.51 -2.87
CA ASN A 63 -16.68 0.38 -1.95
C ASN A 63 -16.11 -0.94 -2.52
N SER A 64 -15.12 -0.86 -3.41
CA SER A 64 -14.49 -2.01 -4.05
C SER A 64 -13.84 -2.96 -3.04
N ILE A 65 -13.63 -4.22 -3.45
CA ILE A 65 -12.94 -5.22 -2.65
C ILE A 65 -11.53 -4.77 -2.29
N SER A 66 -11.12 -5.00 -1.03
CA SER A 66 -9.76 -4.75 -0.59
C SER A 66 -8.78 -5.80 -1.12
N ASP A 67 -7.51 -5.44 -1.21
CA ASP A 67 -6.42 -6.38 -1.49
C ASP A 67 -6.42 -7.54 -0.50
N GLY A 68 -6.81 -7.27 0.74
CA GLY A 68 -6.89 -8.29 1.77
C GLY A 68 -8.03 -9.27 1.62
N GLU A 69 -9.17 -8.84 1.09
CA GLU A 69 -10.27 -9.72 0.71
C GLU A 69 -9.91 -10.52 -0.53
N ARG A 70 -9.36 -9.89 -1.57
CA ARG A 70 -8.90 -10.56 -2.81
C ARG A 70 -7.91 -11.68 -2.52
N LEU A 71 -6.94 -11.45 -1.63
CA LEU A 71 -5.98 -12.48 -1.23
C LEU A 71 -6.67 -13.68 -0.55
N ARG A 72 -7.63 -13.43 0.35
CA ARG A 72 -8.37 -14.49 1.03
C ARG A 72 -9.22 -15.30 0.06
N GLU A 73 -9.85 -14.67 -0.91
CA GLU A 73 -10.62 -15.36 -1.95
C GLU A 73 -9.73 -16.25 -2.82
N GLY A 74 -8.56 -15.76 -3.22
CA GLY A 74 -7.58 -16.55 -3.96
C GLY A 74 -7.08 -17.77 -3.17
N MET A 75 -6.82 -17.61 -1.87
CA MET A 75 -6.42 -18.71 -1.00
C MET A 75 -7.51 -19.78 -0.84
N LYS A 76 -8.79 -19.40 -0.75
CA LYS A 76 -9.90 -20.36 -0.68
C LYS A 76 -9.97 -21.21 -1.95
N LYS A 77 -9.91 -20.58 -3.13
CA LYS A 77 -9.95 -21.27 -4.43
C LYS A 77 -8.80 -22.25 -4.67
N ALA A 78 -7.66 -22.06 -4.00
CA ALA A 78 -6.51 -22.95 -4.12
C ALA A 78 -6.59 -24.19 -3.22
N HIS A 79 -7.52 -24.20 -2.25
CA HIS A 79 -7.75 -25.29 -1.30
C HIS A 79 -9.00 -26.13 -1.61
N ASP A 80 -9.79 -25.73 -2.62
CA ASP A 80 -10.96 -26.45 -3.14
C ASP A 80 -10.57 -27.28 -4.38
#